data_AF-A0A7S4DDP7-F1
#
_entry.id   AF-A0A7S4DDP7-F1
#
_cell.length_a   1.000
_cell.length_b   1.000
_cell.length_c   1.000
_cell.angle_alpha   90.00
_cell.angle_beta   90.00
_cell.angle_gamma   90.00
#
_symmetry.space_group_name_H-M   'P 1'
#
loop_
_entity.id
_entity.type
_entity.pdbx_description
1 polymer ?
#
loop_
_entity_poly.entity_id
_entity_poly.type
_entity_poly.pdbx_seq_one_letter_code
_entity_poly.pdbx_strand_id
1 'polypeptide(L)'
;DARQPAYRQRPPDTRLTFNILNHQTLPGHPEPAARSAPEAGEAAVVPPARSRKPYNILNNRFLHDHDGKVAAERAAAAARTEEQFWQTHDYHPIEGRYYHPDKEKEFEALRRAAAAVHGQAQRRRLPPSVVHSEGQTYDILTAAAKDARRAAEAEAIADRALRQKQGARTEAAQKTRALEEEDLAAARSLGRVHPARFASTSGYDPLTNVGFQGRTG
;
A
#
# COMPACT_ATOMS: atom_id res chain seq x y z
N ASP A 1 -70.65 -20.32 44.80
CA ASP A 1 -71.56 -19.53 43.96
C ASP A 1 -70.86 -18.35 43.31
N ALA A 2 -70.28 -18.56 42.13
CA ALA A 2 -69.59 -17.51 41.38
C ALA A 2 -70.59 -16.78 40.48
N ARG A 3 -70.84 -15.50 40.77
CA ARG A 3 -71.68 -14.59 39.97
C ARG A 3 -70.97 -14.30 38.63
N GLN A 4 -71.62 -14.62 37.50
CA GLN A 4 -71.15 -14.17 36.19
C GLN A 4 -71.27 -12.64 36.10
N PRO A 5 -70.28 -11.93 35.52
CA PRO A 5 -70.37 -10.49 35.37
C PRO A 5 -71.44 -10.13 34.33
N ALA A 6 -72.36 -9.23 34.71
CA ALA A 6 -73.37 -8.67 33.82
C ALA A 6 -72.69 -7.86 32.71
N TYR A 7 -72.74 -8.36 31.47
CA TYR A 7 -72.31 -7.61 30.31
C TYR A 7 -73.24 -6.41 30.11
N ARG A 8 -72.70 -5.20 30.22
CA ARG A 8 -73.41 -3.96 29.84
C ARG A 8 -73.70 -4.02 28.34
N GLN A 9 -74.97 -4.07 27.96
CA GLN A 9 -75.37 -4.00 26.56
C GLN A 9 -74.93 -2.66 25.99
N ARG A 10 -73.95 -2.68 25.07
CA ARG A 10 -73.55 -1.48 24.32
C ARG A 10 -74.70 -1.12 23.37
N PRO A 11 -74.98 0.17 23.16
CA PRO A 11 -75.95 0.57 22.14
C PRO A 11 -75.52 0.03 20.78
N PRO A 12 -76.46 -0.40 19.93
CA PRO A 12 -76.12 -0.95 18.61
C PRO A 12 -75.41 0.11 17.77
N ASP A 13 -74.33 -0.30 17.09
CA ASP A 13 -73.57 0.58 16.21
C ASP A 13 -74.40 0.91 14.97
N THR A 14 -74.88 2.15 14.87
CA THR A 14 -75.82 2.62 13.85
C THR A 14 -75.20 2.78 12.46
N ARG A 15 -73.88 2.59 12.33
CA ARG A 15 -73.15 2.77 11.06
C ARG A 15 -73.12 1.51 10.19
N LEU A 16 -73.45 0.35 10.75
CA LEU A 16 -73.44 -0.93 10.05
C LEU A 16 -74.87 -1.44 9.89
N THR A 17 -75.22 -1.87 8.68
CA THR A 17 -76.58 -2.36 8.36
C THR A 17 -76.71 -3.87 8.52
N PHE A 18 -75.61 -4.59 8.76
CA PHE A 18 -75.55 -6.05 8.88
C PHE A 18 -74.59 -6.49 9.98
N ASN A 19 -74.81 -7.69 10.52
CA ASN A 19 -73.93 -8.32 11.49
C ASN A 19 -72.69 -8.88 10.78
N ILE A 20 -71.50 -8.51 11.26
CA ILE A 20 -70.22 -8.88 10.62
C ILE A 20 -69.94 -10.39 10.69
N LEU A 21 -70.44 -11.08 11.73
CA LEU A 21 -70.14 -12.50 11.95
C LEU A 21 -71.04 -13.43 11.13
N ASN A 22 -72.32 -13.10 10.97
CA ASN A 22 -73.29 -13.96 10.29
C ASN A 22 -73.89 -13.32 9.02
N HIS A 23 -73.46 -12.10 8.67
CA HIS A 23 -73.88 -11.33 7.49
C HIS A 23 -75.38 -11.08 7.36
N GLN A 24 -76.16 -11.31 8.42
CA GLN A 24 -77.59 -11.03 8.45
C GLN A 24 -77.82 -9.54 8.67
N THR A 25 -78.83 -8.98 8.02
CA THR A 25 -79.23 -7.59 8.21
C THR A 25 -79.75 -7.35 9.61
N LEU A 26 -79.34 -6.24 10.21
CA LEU A 26 -79.76 -5.86 11.55
C LEU A 26 -81.24 -5.44 11.54
N PRO A 27 -82.03 -5.81 12.57
CA PRO A 27 -83.46 -5.50 12.62
C PRO A 27 -83.68 -3.98 12.59
N GLY A 28 -84.45 -3.49 11.60
CA GLY A 28 -84.72 -2.06 11.38
C GLY A 28 -83.93 -1.42 10.23
N HIS A 29 -82.98 -2.13 9.60
CA HIS A 29 -82.30 -1.65 8.39
C HIS A 29 -82.86 -2.31 7.11
N PRO A 30 -83.04 -1.57 6.01
CA PRO A 30 -83.51 -2.13 4.75
C PRO A 30 -82.48 -3.14 4.19
N GLU A 31 -82.96 -4.26 3.66
CA GLU A 31 -82.08 -5.23 3.00
C GLU A 31 -81.36 -4.57 1.82
N PRO A 32 -80.04 -4.81 1.65
CA PRO A 32 -79.32 -4.28 0.50
C PRO A 32 -79.89 -4.93 -0.76
N ALA A 33 -80.41 -4.11 -1.67
CA ALA A 33 -80.93 -4.58 -2.95
C ALA A 33 -79.88 -5.47 -3.65
N ALA A 34 -80.28 -6.67 -4.05
CA ALA A 34 -79.43 -7.61 -4.76
C ALA A 34 -78.86 -6.92 -5.99
N ARG A 35 -77.56 -6.61 -5.97
CA ARG A 35 -76.86 -6.08 -7.15
C ARG A 35 -76.87 -7.19 -8.19
N SER A 36 -77.65 -7.01 -9.25
CA SER A 36 -77.58 -7.88 -10.42
C SER A 36 -76.15 -7.92 -10.93
N ALA A 37 -75.57 -9.11 -11.05
CA ALA A 37 -74.26 -9.29 -11.64
C ALA A 37 -74.28 -8.66 -13.05
N PRO A 38 -73.24 -7.91 -13.46
CA PRO A 38 -73.18 -7.41 -14.83
C PRO A 38 -73.12 -8.62 -15.77
N GLU A 39 -73.99 -8.65 -16.77
CA GLU A 39 -73.98 -9.68 -17.80
C GLU A 39 -72.62 -9.70 -18.51
N ALA A 40 -72.11 -10.90 -18.78
CA ALA A 40 -70.84 -11.11 -19.45
C ALA A 40 -70.96 -10.69 -20.92
N GLY A 41 -70.75 -9.40 -21.18
CA GLY A 41 -70.75 -8.82 -22.52
C GLY A 41 -69.86 -7.59 -22.55
N GLU A 42 -68.84 -7.65 -23.40
CA GLU A 42 -67.88 -6.61 -23.74
C GLU A 42 -66.84 -6.27 -22.64
N ALA A 43 -65.57 -6.32 -23.03
CA ALA A 43 -64.48 -5.76 -22.26
C ALA A 43 -64.79 -4.28 -22.02
N ALA A 44 -65.31 -3.97 -20.83
CA ALA A 44 -65.56 -2.61 -20.41
C ALA A 44 -64.27 -1.81 -20.59
N VAL A 45 -64.28 -0.92 -21.59
CA VAL A 45 -63.26 0.12 -21.73
C VAL A 45 -63.39 0.98 -20.49
N VAL A 46 -62.56 0.68 -19.49
CA VAL A 46 -62.50 1.44 -18.25
C VAL A 46 -62.19 2.89 -18.65
N PRO A 47 -63.02 3.88 -18.27
CA PRO A 47 -62.79 5.26 -18.64
C PRO A 47 -61.39 5.72 -18.16
N PRO A 48 -60.62 6.44 -18.99
CA PRO A 48 -59.18 6.68 -18.80
C PRO A 48 -58.83 7.52 -17.56
N ALA A 49 -59.82 8.03 -16.83
CA ALA A 49 -59.62 8.89 -15.67
C ALA A 49 -58.99 8.18 -14.45
N ARG A 50 -58.99 6.83 -14.39
CA ARG A 50 -58.49 6.08 -13.20
C ARG A 50 -57.30 5.15 -13.45
N SER A 51 -56.91 4.83 -14.68
CA SER A 51 -55.72 3.99 -14.94
C SER A 51 -54.58 4.80 -15.55
N ARG A 52 -53.76 5.43 -14.70
CA ARG A 52 -52.52 6.10 -15.14
C ARG A 52 -51.43 5.12 -15.62
N LYS A 53 -51.63 3.81 -15.45
CA LYS A 53 -50.62 2.79 -15.78
C LYS A 53 -50.75 2.37 -17.25
N PRO A 54 -49.64 2.23 -17.99
CA PRO A 54 -49.67 1.83 -19.41
C PRO A 54 -49.92 0.33 -19.63
N TYR A 55 -50.15 -0.44 -18.56
CA TYR A 55 -50.35 -1.89 -18.57
C TYR A 55 -51.45 -2.30 -17.57
N ASN A 56 -52.05 -3.46 -17.82
CA ASN A 56 -53.07 -4.06 -16.98
C ASN A 56 -52.43 -4.80 -15.80
N ILE A 57 -52.86 -4.50 -14.58
CA ILE A 57 -52.28 -5.01 -13.33
C ILE A 57 -52.58 -6.51 -13.12
N LEU A 58 -53.70 -7.02 -13.64
CA LEU A 58 -54.13 -8.40 -13.41
C LEU A 58 -53.37 -9.40 -14.28
N ASN A 59 -53.01 -9.01 -15.51
CA ASN A 59 -52.38 -9.90 -16.48
C ASN A 59 -51.03 -9.38 -17.02
N ASN A 60 -50.53 -8.26 -16.49
CA ASN A 60 -49.27 -7.60 -16.88
C ASN A 60 -49.12 -7.32 -18.39
N ARG A 61 -50.21 -7.31 -19.15
CA ARG A 61 -50.17 -6.95 -20.58
C ARG A 61 -50.25 -5.45 -20.77
N PHE A 62 -49.53 -4.93 -21.77
CA PHE A 62 -49.66 -3.52 -22.14
C PHE A 62 -51.04 -3.26 -22.72
N LEU A 63 -51.57 -2.06 -22.45
CA LEU A 63 -52.90 -1.67 -22.94
C LEU A 63 -52.92 -1.48 -24.47
N HIS A 64 -51.77 -1.14 -25.06
CA HIS A 64 -51.58 -0.97 -26.50
C HIS A 64 -50.25 -1.59 -26.91
N ASP A 65 -50.27 -2.30 -28.04
CA ASP A 65 -49.11 -2.93 -28.69
C ASP A 65 -48.21 -3.70 -27.70
N HIS A 66 -48.76 -4.78 -27.12
CA HIS A 66 -48.07 -5.57 -26.10
C HIS A 66 -46.82 -6.25 -26.65
N ASP A 67 -46.93 -6.91 -27.79
CA ASP A 67 -45.83 -7.70 -28.35
C ASP A 67 -44.68 -6.81 -28.80
N GLY A 68 -44.97 -5.66 -29.43
CA GLY A 68 -43.95 -4.67 -29.80
C GLY A 68 -43.20 -4.10 -28.60
N LYS A 69 -43.91 -3.74 -27.53
CA LYS A 69 -43.29 -3.23 -26.30
C LYS A 69 -42.47 -4.28 -25.56
N VAL A 70 -42.96 -5.52 -25.48
CA VAL A 70 -42.20 -6.61 -24.86
C VAL A 70 -40.92 -6.89 -25.64
N ALA A 71 -40.96 -6.87 -26.98
CA ALA A 71 -39.77 -7.03 -27.81
C ALA A 71 -38.77 -5.89 -27.57
N ALA A 72 -39.24 -4.63 -27.52
CA ALA A 72 -38.40 -3.47 -27.24
C ALA A 72 -37.78 -3.51 -25.83
N GLU A 73 -38.55 -3.86 -24.80
CA GLU A 73 -38.05 -4.01 -23.44
C GLU A 73 -37.02 -5.13 -23.31
N ARG A 74 -37.23 -6.27 -23.99
CA ARG A 74 -36.25 -7.36 -24.04
C ARG A 74 -34.96 -6.94 -24.73
N ALA A 75 -35.04 -6.22 -25.84
CA ALA A 75 -33.87 -5.70 -26.54
C ALA A 75 -33.09 -4.71 -25.65
N ALA A 76 -33.81 -3.80 -24.98
CA ALA A 76 -33.20 -2.85 -24.04
C ALA A 76 -32.59 -3.55 -22.83
N ALA A 77 -33.24 -4.60 -22.30
CA ALA A 77 -32.70 -5.40 -21.21
C ALA A 77 -31.42 -6.13 -21.64
N ALA A 78 -31.41 -6.75 -22.83
CA ALA A 78 -30.25 -7.43 -23.38
C ALA A 78 -29.05 -6.47 -23.54
N ALA A 79 -29.29 -5.27 -24.12
CA ALA A 79 -28.26 -4.24 -24.26
C ALA A 79 -27.69 -3.81 -22.90
N ARG A 80 -28.56 -3.56 -21.90
CA ARG A 80 -28.11 -3.22 -20.54
C ARG A 80 -27.30 -4.34 -19.89
N THR A 81 -27.71 -5.60 -20.07
CA THR A 81 -26.98 -6.74 -19.51
C THR A 81 -25.61 -6.92 -20.18
N GLU A 82 -25.51 -6.65 -21.48
CA GLU A 82 -24.24 -6.68 -22.21
C GLU A 82 -23.30 -5.57 -21.73
N GLU A 83 -23.80 -4.34 -21.58
CA GLU A 83 -23.03 -3.23 -21.03
C GLU A 83 -22.52 -3.54 -19.61
N GLN A 84 -23.39 -4.06 -18.73
CA GLN A 84 -23.02 -4.45 -17.36
C GLN A 84 -22.02 -5.61 -17.33
N PHE A 85 -22.15 -6.56 -18.25
CA PHE A 85 -21.22 -7.67 -18.37
C PHE A 85 -19.82 -7.15 -18.68
N TRP A 86 -19.67 -6.34 -19.73
CA TRP A 86 -18.36 -5.81 -20.12
C TRP A 86 -17.76 -4.85 -19.09
N GLN A 87 -18.59 -4.11 -18.33
CA GLN A 87 -18.09 -3.28 -17.22
C GLN A 87 -17.44 -4.09 -16.09
N THR A 88 -17.90 -5.32 -15.89
CA THR A 88 -17.45 -6.18 -14.78
C THR A 88 -16.49 -7.27 -15.20
N HIS A 89 -16.49 -7.66 -16.48
CA HIS A 89 -15.74 -8.77 -17.04
C HIS A 89 -14.66 -8.27 -18.01
N ASP A 90 -13.68 -7.54 -17.48
CA ASP A 90 -12.49 -7.12 -18.24
C ASP A 90 -11.47 -8.26 -18.42
N TYR A 91 -11.51 -9.26 -17.55
CA TYR A 91 -10.51 -10.32 -17.44
C TYR A 91 -11.13 -11.70 -17.63
N HIS A 92 -10.48 -12.55 -18.43
CA HIS A 92 -10.85 -13.93 -18.64
C HIS A 92 -10.12 -14.83 -17.63
N PRO A 93 -10.81 -15.38 -16.61
CA PRO A 93 -10.16 -16.13 -15.54
C PRO A 93 -9.59 -17.49 -15.98
N ILE A 94 -10.22 -18.15 -16.97
CA ILE A 94 -9.76 -19.45 -17.48
C ILE A 94 -8.50 -19.30 -18.35
N GLU A 95 -8.51 -18.38 -19.30
CA GLU A 95 -7.33 -18.11 -20.15
C GLU A 95 -6.23 -17.33 -19.42
N GLY A 96 -6.60 -16.63 -18.35
CA GLY A 96 -5.70 -15.82 -17.56
C GLY A 96 -5.23 -14.55 -18.26
N ARG A 97 -6.08 -13.95 -19.10
CA ARG A 97 -5.76 -12.78 -19.96
C ARG A 97 -6.90 -11.76 -19.97
N TYR A 98 -6.58 -10.50 -20.21
CA TYR A 98 -7.58 -9.47 -20.48
C TYR A 98 -8.19 -9.64 -21.87
N TYR A 99 -9.50 -9.37 -22.01
CA TYR A 99 -10.17 -9.41 -23.31
C TYR A 99 -9.65 -8.34 -24.27
N HIS A 100 -9.23 -7.19 -23.72
CA HIS A 100 -8.66 -6.09 -24.51
C HIS A 100 -7.15 -6.29 -24.73
N PRO A 101 -6.68 -6.35 -25.99
CA PRO A 101 -5.29 -6.68 -26.29
C PRO A 101 -4.29 -5.61 -25.84
N ASP A 102 -4.70 -4.34 -25.81
CA ASP A 102 -3.81 -3.26 -25.39
C ASP A 102 -3.61 -3.26 -23.87
N LYS A 103 -4.67 -3.52 -23.11
CA LYS A 103 -4.61 -3.71 -21.65
C LYS A 103 -3.75 -4.91 -21.27
N GLU A 104 -3.84 -6.01 -22.04
CA GLU A 104 -2.97 -7.18 -21.83
C GLU A 104 -1.49 -6.83 -22.05
N LYS A 105 -1.16 -6.12 -23.13
CA LYS A 105 0.23 -5.68 -23.39
C LYS A 105 0.78 -4.80 -22.27
N GLU A 106 -0.01 -3.86 -21.77
CA GLU A 106 0.36 -3.00 -20.64
C GLU A 106 0.59 -3.84 -19.38
N PHE A 107 -0.32 -4.77 -19.08
CA PHE A 107 -0.19 -5.68 -17.95
C PHE A 107 1.06 -6.54 -18.06
N GLU A 108 1.35 -7.12 -19.22
CA GLU A 108 2.56 -7.90 -19.44
C GLU A 108 3.83 -7.05 -19.26
N ALA A 109 3.84 -5.82 -19.75
CA ALA A 109 4.97 -4.91 -19.59
C ALA A 109 5.22 -4.58 -18.10
N LEU A 110 4.15 -4.26 -17.37
CA LEU A 110 4.22 -4.03 -15.92
C LEU A 110 4.66 -5.28 -15.16
N ARG A 111 4.16 -6.46 -15.54
CA ARG A 111 4.54 -7.73 -14.92
C ARG A 111 6.02 -8.04 -15.15
N ARG A 112 6.54 -7.81 -16.36
CA ARG A 112 7.97 -7.98 -16.67
C ARG A 112 8.83 -7.00 -15.87
N ALA A 113 8.42 -5.74 -15.78
CA ALA A 113 9.12 -4.75 -14.97
C ALA A 113 9.13 -5.13 -13.48
N ALA A 114 7.98 -5.57 -12.94
CA ALA A 114 7.87 -6.03 -11.56
C ALA A 114 8.73 -7.28 -11.31
N ALA A 115 8.73 -8.26 -12.23
CA ALA A 115 9.53 -9.47 -12.14
C ALA A 115 11.04 -9.18 -12.14
N ALA A 116 11.49 -8.19 -12.93
CA ALA A 116 12.90 -7.80 -12.98
C ALA A 116 13.39 -7.19 -11.64
N VAL A 117 12.51 -6.49 -10.93
CA VAL A 117 12.82 -5.87 -9.63
C VAL A 117 12.50 -6.79 -8.46
N HIS A 118 11.72 -7.84 -8.69
CA HIS A 118 11.28 -8.78 -7.67
C HIS A 118 12.48 -9.39 -6.92
N GLY A 119 12.39 -9.43 -5.59
CA GLY A 119 13.43 -10.01 -4.74
C GLY A 119 14.67 -9.13 -4.51
N GLN A 120 14.88 -8.03 -5.25
CA GLN A 120 16.04 -7.15 -5.03
C GLN A 120 16.05 -6.55 -3.61
N ALA A 121 14.89 -6.09 -3.13
CA ALA A 121 14.75 -5.53 -1.78
C ALA A 121 15.00 -6.58 -0.69
N GLN A 122 14.53 -7.81 -0.90
CA GLN A 122 14.76 -8.92 0.03
C GLN A 122 16.24 -9.30 0.09
N ARG A 123 16.93 -9.32 -1.05
CA ARG A 123 18.39 -9.55 -1.11
C ARG A 123 19.20 -8.48 -0.40
N ARG A 124 18.69 -7.25 -0.27
CA ARG A 124 19.33 -6.17 0.50
C ARG A 124 19.13 -6.30 2.01
N ARG A 125 18.07 -6.96 2.45
CA ARG A 125 17.78 -7.22 3.88
C ARG A 125 18.54 -8.43 4.45
N LEU A 126 19.22 -9.19 3.59
CA LEU A 126 20.01 -10.34 4.03
C LEU A 126 21.15 -9.87 4.97
N PRO A 127 21.51 -10.69 5.98
CA PRO A 127 22.65 -10.41 6.83
C PRO A 127 23.95 -10.27 6.03
N PRO A 128 24.92 -9.45 6.48
CA PRO A 128 26.20 -9.26 5.78
C PRO A 128 26.95 -10.56 5.49
N SER A 129 26.90 -11.52 6.42
CA SER A 129 27.51 -12.85 6.24
C SER A 129 26.98 -13.60 5.02
N VAL A 130 25.69 -13.46 4.72
CA VAL A 130 25.05 -14.08 3.56
C VAL A 130 25.29 -13.23 2.31
N VAL A 131 25.20 -11.91 2.42
CA VAL A 131 25.37 -10.97 1.31
C VAL A 131 26.77 -11.06 0.69
N HIS A 132 27.80 -11.16 1.51
CA HIS A 132 29.20 -11.26 1.08
C HIS A 132 29.68 -12.71 0.90
N SER A 133 28.79 -13.70 1.02
CA SER A 133 29.15 -15.09 0.76
C SER A 133 29.44 -15.32 -0.72
N GLU A 134 30.38 -16.23 -1.00
CA GLU A 134 30.80 -16.59 -2.36
C GLU A 134 29.62 -17.02 -3.24
N GLY A 135 28.63 -17.72 -2.67
CA GLY A 135 27.43 -18.13 -3.41
C GLY A 135 26.59 -16.95 -3.94
N GLN A 136 26.65 -15.78 -3.29
CA GLN A 136 25.95 -14.57 -3.72
C GLN A 136 26.79 -13.68 -4.64
N THR A 137 28.11 -13.66 -4.48
CA THR A 137 29.03 -12.80 -5.25
C THR A 137 29.58 -13.47 -6.50
N TYR A 138 29.65 -14.80 -6.54
CA TYR A 138 30.29 -15.58 -7.60
C TYR A 138 29.36 -16.61 -8.22
N ASP A 139 29.52 -16.82 -9.53
CA ASP A 139 28.90 -17.90 -10.28
C ASP A 139 29.93 -18.97 -10.65
N ILE A 140 29.69 -20.18 -10.15
CA ILE A 140 30.62 -21.31 -10.28
C ILE A 140 30.64 -21.84 -11.72
N LEU A 141 29.53 -21.72 -12.45
CA LEU A 141 29.42 -22.29 -13.80
C LEU A 141 30.11 -21.43 -14.84
N THR A 142 29.94 -20.11 -14.75
CA THR A 142 30.53 -19.14 -15.69
C THR A 142 31.88 -18.61 -15.22
N ALA A 143 32.29 -18.93 -13.99
CA ALA A 143 33.45 -18.36 -13.31
C ALA A 143 33.44 -16.81 -13.25
N ALA A 144 32.25 -16.21 -13.33
CA ALA A 144 32.07 -14.76 -13.36
C ALA A 144 31.52 -14.24 -12.03
N ALA A 145 31.85 -12.98 -11.72
CA ALA A 145 31.24 -12.29 -10.58
C ALA A 145 29.76 -11.97 -10.90
N LYS A 146 28.84 -12.47 -10.08
CA LYS A 146 27.41 -12.11 -10.14
C LYS A 146 27.19 -10.64 -9.78
N ASP A 147 27.96 -10.15 -8.83
CA ASP A 147 27.96 -8.76 -8.38
C ASP A 147 29.41 -8.33 -8.09
N ALA A 148 30.03 -7.69 -9.09
CA ALA A 148 31.43 -7.28 -9.02
C ALA A 148 31.72 -6.32 -7.85
N ARG A 149 30.76 -5.48 -7.49
CA ARG A 149 30.94 -4.52 -6.38
C ARG A 149 30.99 -5.27 -5.05
N ARG A 150 30.05 -6.18 -4.81
CA ARG A 150 30.02 -6.96 -3.56
C ARG A 150 31.18 -7.94 -3.45
N ALA A 151 31.64 -8.48 -4.57
CA ALA A 151 32.85 -9.29 -4.62
C ALA A 151 34.07 -8.49 -4.14
N ALA A 152 34.28 -7.29 -4.69
CA ALA A 152 35.38 -6.41 -4.27
C ALA A 152 35.27 -5.97 -2.79
N GLU A 153 34.05 -5.73 -2.30
CA GLU A 153 33.81 -5.44 -0.88
C GLU A 153 34.17 -6.64 0.02
N ALA A 154 33.79 -7.86 -0.39
CA ALA A 154 34.11 -9.08 0.35
C ALA A 154 35.64 -9.33 0.40
N GLU A 155 36.33 -9.16 -0.73
CA GLU A 155 37.80 -9.22 -0.80
C GLU A 155 38.45 -8.17 0.10
N ALA A 156 37.96 -6.93 0.09
CA ALA A 156 38.47 -5.87 0.95
C ALA A 156 38.26 -6.15 2.45
N ILE A 157 37.17 -6.84 2.82
CA ILE A 157 36.94 -7.28 4.20
C ILE A 157 37.94 -8.38 4.58
N ALA A 158 38.16 -9.36 3.70
CA ALA A 158 39.15 -10.42 3.92
C ALA A 158 40.58 -9.87 4.08
N ASP A 159 40.95 -8.90 3.23
CA ASP A 159 42.26 -8.25 3.24
C ASP A 159 42.46 -7.29 4.41
N ARG A 160 41.42 -6.95 5.17
CA ARG A 160 41.48 -5.93 6.22
C ARG A 160 42.59 -6.22 7.23
N ALA A 161 42.72 -7.47 7.67
CA ALA A 161 43.74 -7.88 8.62
C ALA A 161 45.16 -7.73 8.06
N LEU A 162 45.34 -7.98 6.76
CA LEU A 162 46.61 -7.77 6.08
C LEU A 162 46.96 -6.28 5.98
N ARG A 163 45.97 -5.45 5.60
CA ARG A 163 46.13 -3.98 5.48
C ARG A 163 46.47 -3.33 6.82
N GLN A 164 45.86 -3.79 7.92
CA GLN A 164 46.20 -3.30 9.27
C GLN A 164 47.67 -3.55 9.63
N LYS A 165 48.23 -4.70 9.25
CA LYS A 165 49.66 -5.00 9.49
C LYS A 165 50.59 -4.11 8.67
N GLN A 166 50.16 -3.68 7.48
CA GLN A 166 50.93 -2.74 6.67
C GLN A 166 50.94 -1.34 7.28
N GLY A 167 49.83 -0.88 7.86
CA GLY A 167 49.72 0.40 8.56
C GLY A 167 50.77 0.57 9.68
N ALA A 168 50.93 -0.47 10.51
CA ALA A 168 51.93 -0.45 11.58
C ALA A 168 53.37 -0.27 11.05
N ARG A 169 53.69 -0.85 9.89
CA ARG A 169 55.01 -0.69 9.26
C ARG A 169 55.20 0.73 8.73
N THR A 170 54.18 1.30 8.10
CA THR A 170 54.23 2.68 7.59
C THR A 170 54.33 3.69 8.72
N GLU A 171 53.60 3.49 9.82
CA GLU A 171 53.67 4.35 11.01
C GLU A 171 55.05 4.26 11.68
N ALA A 172 55.62 3.07 11.83
CA ALA A 172 56.97 2.90 12.35
C ALA A 172 58.03 3.62 11.47
N ALA A 173 57.90 3.53 10.15
CA ALA A 173 58.77 4.23 9.20
C ALA A 173 58.60 5.76 9.26
N GLN A 174 57.38 6.26 9.47
CA GLN A 174 57.14 7.70 9.66
C GLN A 174 57.72 8.20 10.97
N LYS A 175 57.53 7.44 12.06
CA LYS A 175 58.05 7.80 13.38
C LYS A 175 59.58 7.87 13.39
N THR A 176 60.24 6.89 12.79
CA THR A 176 61.72 6.86 12.69
C THR A 176 62.25 8.07 11.93
N ARG A 177 61.67 8.38 10.76
CA ARG A 177 62.03 9.58 9.99
C ARG A 177 61.80 10.88 10.78
N ALA A 178 60.67 10.99 11.48
CA ALA A 178 60.37 12.18 12.27
C ALA A 178 61.37 12.40 13.41
N LEU A 179 61.79 11.32 14.09
CA LEU A 179 62.82 11.37 15.13
C LEU A 179 64.17 11.80 14.54
N GLU A 180 64.57 11.23 13.39
CA GLU A 180 65.81 11.63 12.71
C GLU A 180 65.80 13.11 12.30
N GLU A 181 64.68 13.61 11.81
CA GLU A 181 64.52 15.03 11.46
C GLU A 181 64.58 15.95 12.68
N GLU A 182 63.97 15.53 13.80
CA GLU A 182 64.01 16.24 15.07
C GLU A 182 65.44 16.31 15.63
N ASP A 183 66.16 15.18 15.64
CA ASP A 183 67.55 15.09 16.08
C ASP A 183 68.46 15.99 15.22
N LEU A 184 68.29 15.98 13.90
CA LEU A 184 69.03 16.85 12.99
C LEU A 184 68.72 18.34 13.22
N ALA A 185 67.45 18.68 13.47
CA ALA A 185 67.05 20.05 13.77
C ALA A 185 67.64 20.53 15.10
N ALA A 186 67.64 19.69 16.13
CA ALA A 186 68.26 19.96 17.42
C ALA A 186 69.80 20.11 17.30
N ALA A 187 70.46 19.24 16.54
CA ALA A 187 71.90 19.35 16.30
C ALA A 187 72.26 20.65 15.57
N ARG A 188 71.49 21.03 14.54
CA ARG A 188 71.68 22.29 13.81
C ARG A 188 71.39 23.51 14.69
N SER A 189 70.39 23.46 15.56
CA SER A 189 70.06 24.57 16.45
C SER A 189 71.18 24.79 17.47
N LEU A 190 71.72 23.72 18.08
CA LEU A 190 72.88 23.77 18.96
C LEU A 190 74.13 24.28 18.23
N GLY A 191 74.40 23.79 17.02
CA GLY A 191 75.55 24.23 16.22
C GLY A 191 75.52 25.71 15.79
N ARG A 192 74.33 26.33 15.73
CA ARG A 192 74.20 27.79 15.48
C ARG A 192 74.59 28.63 16.70
N VAL A 193 74.54 28.07 17.90
CA VAL A 193 74.90 28.79 19.13
C VAL A 193 76.42 28.78 19.26
N HIS A 194 77.04 29.93 18.99
CA HIS A 194 78.48 30.09 19.15
C HIS A 194 78.87 30.01 20.63
N PRO A 195 79.82 29.16 21.05
CA PRO A 195 80.14 28.92 22.46
C PRO A 195 80.63 30.19 23.19
N ALA A 196 81.29 31.13 22.48
CA ALA A 196 81.70 32.40 23.08
C ALA A 196 80.54 33.32 23.50
N ARG A 197 79.29 33.06 23.07
CA ARG A 197 78.11 33.79 23.59
C ARG A 197 77.93 33.59 25.09
N PHE A 198 78.38 32.45 25.63
CA PHE A 198 78.31 32.15 27.06
C PHE A 198 79.56 32.58 27.83
N ALA A 199 80.58 33.13 27.14
CA ALA A 199 81.87 33.44 27.74
C ALA A 199 81.97 34.85 28.35
N SER A 200 81.02 35.76 28.14
CA SER A 200 81.31 37.20 28.34
C SER A 200 80.22 38.07 28.99
N THR A 201 79.30 37.51 29.78
CA THR A 201 78.26 38.35 30.43
C THR A 201 78.06 38.11 31.92
N SER A 202 78.56 37.00 32.44
CA SER A 202 78.52 36.70 33.87
C SER A 202 79.92 36.92 34.42
N GLY A 203 80.07 37.57 35.58
CA GLY A 203 81.37 37.75 36.25
C GLY A 203 82.03 36.44 36.73
N TYR A 204 81.54 35.29 36.27
CA TYR A 204 81.87 33.94 36.68
C TYR A 204 81.70 32.96 35.51
N ASP A 205 82.56 31.96 35.42
CA ASP A 205 82.47 30.87 34.46
C ASP A 205 81.30 29.94 34.83
N PRO A 206 80.28 29.77 33.99
CA PRO A 206 79.11 28.94 34.31
C PRO A 206 79.43 27.43 34.44
N LEU A 207 80.56 26.93 33.91
CA LEU A 207 80.92 25.51 34.02
C LEU A 207 81.68 25.19 35.30
N THR A 208 82.53 26.11 35.76
CA THR A 208 83.37 25.92 36.96
C THR A 208 82.89 26.74 38.17
N ASN A 209 81.95 27.66 37.95
CA ASN A 209 81.40 28.61 38.93
C ASN A 209 82.48 29.46 39.63
N VAL A 210 83.59 29.74 38.93
CA VAL A 210 84.71 30.56 39.44
C VAL A 210 84.63 31.97 38.84
N GLY A 211 84.86 33.02 39.64
CA GLY A 211 84.86 34.41 39.19
C GLY A 211 86.02 34.73 38.23
N PHE A 212 85.75 35.48 37.15
CA PHE A 212 86.80 35.93 36.24
C PHE A 212 87.64 37.04 36.90
N GLN A 213 88.91 36.77 37.20
CA GLN A 213 89.83 37.79 37.70
C GLN A 213 90.11 38.81 36.58
N GLY A 214 89.66 40.05 36.79
CA GLY A 214 89.75 41.14 35.82
C GLY A 214 91.19 41.46 35.40
N ARG A 215 91.33 41.95 34.16
CA ARG A 215 92.58 42.44 33.57
C ARG A 215 93.13 43.59 34.41
N THR A 216 94.24 43.37 35.11
CA THR A 216 94.99 44.41 35.80
C THR A 216 95.55 45.39 34.78
N GLY A 217 95.05 46.63 34.83
CA GLY A 217 95.60 47.80 34.15
C GLY A 217 95.86 48.87 35.20
#